data_AF-A0A3A4UYM5-F1
#
_entry.id   AF-A0A3A4UYM5-F1
#
_cell.length_a   1.000
_cell.length_b   1.000
_cell.length_c   1.000
_cell.angle_alpha   90.00
_cell.angle_beta   90.00
_cell.angle_gamma   90.00
#
_symmetry.space_group_name_H-M   'P 1'
#
loop_
_entity.id
_entity.type
_entity.pdbx_description
1 polymer ?
#
loop_
_entity_poly.entity_id
_entity_poly.type
_entity_poly.pdbx_seq_one_letter_code
_entity_poly.pdbx_strand_id
1 'polypeptide(L)'
;MINQYFIKKRVNKIFFKFVTLILLLTSFQFFFLQNVKAVYDPLSKKNNFFGIHILFLEEAEKASKFVNSNGGDWGYVTVPIQAGDRDIEKWQKFMDDARDLHIIPIVRLATEPYYKNTSVWRKPNEYDIIDFANFLNSLSWPVKNKYILVFNEVNRFDEWGGEVPNPNEYLHILNFTTDTFKRRSDDFFIIMAGLDNAAPSDGLRYMQEFEYLNKLAEINPEVFNKIDGFASHSYPNPGFSQPPSLSKMGVSTYRYEYEFINKFTQNKKPVFITEAGWSSDSISESDVSSYYKYTFENIWGKDKDKIVAITPFLLESQDGQFDKFSFYKRGSKTEYLKTLESLPKIKGEPITNVVKTPKKIPDKSVLGVKNFNQDLDQEDVYGEITSDFIRLYFKTIFGLNY
;
A
#
# COMPACT_ATOMS: atom_id res chain seq x y z
N MET A 1 -22.27 -23.04 69.10
CA MET A 1 -21.03 -22.37 68.62
C MET A 1 -20.31 -23.08 67.47
N ILE A 2 -20.44 -24.40 67.29
CA ILE A 2 -19.69 -25.14 66.23
C ILE A 2 -20.17 -24.82 64.81
N ASN A 3 -21.46 -24.51 64.61
CA ASN A 3 -22.04 -24.35 63.27
C ASN A 3 -21.62 -23.06 62.52
N GLN A 4 -21.38 -21.96 63.24
CA GLN A 4 -20.93 -20.69 62.62
C GLN A 4 -19.48 -20.75 62.14
N TYR A 5 -18.63 -21.53 62.79
CA TYR A 5 -17.22 -21.69 62.39
C TYR A 5 -17.09 -22.43 61.05
N PHE A 6 -17.88 -23.47 60.83
CA PHE A 6 -17.89 -24.22 59.56
C PHE A 6 -18.43 -23.41 58.39
N ILE A 7 -19.48 -22.60 58.62
CA ILE A 7 -20.05 -21.71 57.58
C ILE A 7 -19.01 -20.66 57.16
N LYS A 8 -18.35 -20.01 58.14
CA LYS A 8 -17.32 -18.99 57.86
C LYS A 8 -16.12 -19.55 57.09
N LYS A 9 -15.68 -20.78 57.42
CA LYS A 9 -14.58 -21.46 56.71
C LYS A 9 -14.94 -21.86 55.28
N ARG A 10 -16.21 -22.22 55.04
CA ARG A 10 -16.73 -22.60 53.71
C ARG A 10 -16.94 -21.38 52.81
N VAL A 11 -17.44 -20.27 53.35
CA VAL A 11 -17.56 -18.98 52.65
C VAL A 11 -16.17 -18.44 52.27
N ASN A 12 -15.19 -18.47 53.18
CA ASN A 12 -13.82 -18.05 52.86
C ASN A 12 -13.19 -18.90 51.76
N LYS A 13 -13.46 -20.21 51.71
CA LYS A 13 -12.93 -21.11 50.66
C LYS A 13 -13.57 -20.86 49.29
N ILE A 14 -14.86 -20.51 49.25
CA ILE A 14 -15.57 -20.13 48.02
C ILE A 14 -15.09 -18.76 47.53
N PHE A 15 -14.97 -17.79 48.44
CA PHE A 15 -14.44 -16.46 48.12
C PHE A 15 -13.02 -16.52 47.57
N PHE A 16 -12.13 -17.32 48.18
CA PHE A 16 -10.76 -17.50 47.70
C PHE A 16 -10.73 -18.10 46.29
N LYS A 17 -11.54 -19.14 46.02
CA LYS A 17 -11.66 -19.74 44.68
C LYS A 17 -12.20 -18.76 43.64
N PHE A 18 -13.16 -17.92 44.01
CA PHE A 18 -13.73 -16.92 43.10
C PHE A 18 -12.70 -15.83 42.77
N VAL A 19 -11.93 -15.36 43.76
CA VAL A 19 -10.81 -14.42 43.55
C VAL A 19 -9.70 -15.05 42.71
N THR A 20 -9.36 -16.32 42.94
CA THR A 20 -8.35 -17.02 42.13
C THR A 20 -8.84 -17.22 40.69
N LEU A 21 -10.12 -17.50 40.47
CA LEU A 21 -10.71 -17.61 39.12
C LEU A 21 -10.71 -16.26 38.40
N ILE A 22 -11.06 -15.17 39.09
CA ILE A 22 -10.97 -13.81 38.52
C ILE A 22 -9.52 -13.47 38.18
N LEU A 23 -8.55 -13.75 39.07
CA LEU A 23 -7.13 -13.53 38.81
C LEU A 23 -6.60 -14.38 37.65
N LEU A 24 -7.07 -15.62 37.51
CA LEU A 24 -6.74 -16.47 36.37
C LEU A 24 -7.35 -15.92 35.07
N LEU A 25 -8.61 -15.51 35.09
CA LEU A 25 -9.29 -14.93 33.91
C LEU A 25 -8.66 -13.59 33.50
N THR A 26 -8.31 -12.72 34.45
CA THR A 26 -7.61 -11.46 34.15
C THR A 26 -6.19 -11.72 33.67
N SER A 27 -5.46 -12.67 34.26
CA SER A 27 -4.12 -13.07 33.77
C SER A 27 -4.19 -13.63 32.35
N PHE A 28 -5.23 -14.40 32.02
CA PHE A 28 -5.44 -14.96 30.68
C PHE A 28 -5.69 -13.85 29.65
N GLN A 29 -6.43 -12.79 30.01
CA GLN A 29 -6.60 -11.63 29.13
C GLN A 29 -5.29 -10.86 28.86
N PHE A 30 -4.35 -10.84 29.81
CA PHE A 30 -3.02 -10.24 29.59
C PHE A 30 -2.11 -11.09 28.70
N PHE A 31 -2.28 -12.42 28.65
CA PHE A 31 -1.48 -13.29 27.78
C PHE A 31 -1.90 -13.29 26.31
N PHE A 32 -3.11 -12.82 25.96
CA PHE A 32 -3.60 -12.72 24.58
C PHE A 32 -3.48 -11.33 23.96
N LEU A 33 -2.88 -10.36 24.65
CA LEU A 33 -2.42 -9.11 24.04
C LEU A 33 -1.06 -9.36 23.35
N GLN A 34 -1.03 -10.28 22.39
CA GLN A 34 0.09 -10.28 21.45
C GLN A 34 -0.06 -9.00 20.62
N ASN A 35 0.86 -8.07 20.84
CA ASN A 35 1.00 -6.87 20.03
C ASN A 35 1.12 -7.30 18.56
N VAL A 36 0.06 -7.11 17.79
CA VAL A 36 0.05 -7.31 16.34
C VAL A 36 0.91 -6.19 15.74
N LYS A 37 2.22 -6.40 15.75
CA LYS A 37 3.23 -5.48 15.21
C LYS A 37 3.79 -6.07 13.93
N ALA A 38 4.25 -5.23 13.01
CA ALA A 38 5.16 -5.64 11.97
C ALA A 38 6.40 -6.34 12.56
N VAL A 39 7.05 -7.18 11.75
CA VAL A 39 8.21 -7.99 12.17
C VAL A 39 9.34 -7.12 12.70
N TYR A 40 9.59 -5.97 12.06
CA TYR A 40 10.56 -4.99 12.53
C TYR A 40 10.23 -3.58 12.03
N ASP A 41 10.73 -2.57 12.74
CA ASP A 41 10.66 -1.17 12.32
C ASP A 41 11.62 -0.92 11.13
N PRO A 42 11.12 -0.54 9.94
CA PRO A 42 11.97 -0.26 8.79
C PRO A 42 12.99 0.87 9.02
N LEU A 43 12.69 1.84 9.89
CA LEU A 43 13.60 2.95 10.21
C LEU A 43 14.73 2.57 11.17
N SER A 44 14.67 1.37 11.76
CA SER A 44 15.76 0.82 12.59
C SER A 44 16.94 0.28 11.78
N LYS A 45 16.81 0.21 10.45
CA LYS A 45 17.84 -0.26 9.51
C LYS A 45 18.30 0.89 8.61
N LYS A 46 19.46 0.72 7.94
CA LYS A 46 19.83 1.64 6.87
C LYS A 46 18.78 1.54 5.76
N ASN A 47 18.25 2.68 5.36
CA ASN A 47 17.07 2.73 4.51
C ASN A 47 17.29 3.62 3.29
N ASN A 48 17.34 3.02 2.10
CA ASN A 48 17.30 3.76 0.85
C ASN A 48 15.85 4.20 0.57
N PHE A 49 15.44 5.29 1.21
CA PHE A 49 14.09 5.85 1.11
C PHE A 49 13.69 6.36 -0.29
N PHE A 50 14.56 6.29 -1.29
CA PHE A 50 14.21 6.58 -2.68
C PHE A 50 13.37 5.46 -3.28
N GLY A 51 12.32 5.84 -3.99
CA GLY A 51 11.49 4.92 -4.75
C GLY A 51 10.77 5.61 -5.90
N ILE A 52 9.92 4.86 -6.60
CA ILE A 52 9.11 5.36 -7.71
C ILE A 52 7.80 4.57 -7.82
N HIS A 53 6.72 5.22 -8.28
CA HIS A 53 5.48 4.53 -8.61
C HIS A 53 5.56 3.97 -10.04
N ILE A 54 5.18 2.71 -10.24
CA ILE A 54 5.05 2.08 -11.57
C ILE A 54 3.61 1.64 -11.82
N LEU A 55 3.19 1.59 -13.08
CA LEU A 55 1.86 1.10 -13.45
C LEU A 55 1.90 -0.38 -13.85
N PHE A 56 3.03 -0.84 -14.39
CA PHE A 56 3.20 -2.18 -14.94
C PHE A 56 4.41 -2.88 -14.32
N LEU A 57 4.27 -4.18 -14.04
CA LEU A 57 5.31 -4.97 -13.34
C LEU A 57 6.60 -5.08 -14.16
N GLU A 58 6.49 -5.00 -15.48
CA GLU A 58 7.61 -5.02 -16.43
C GLU A 58 8.54 -3.81 -16.29
N GLU A 59 8.08 -2.75 -15.62
CA GLU A 59 8.88 -1.56 -15.33
C GLU A 59 9.95 -1.78 -14.24
N ALA A 60 9.92 -2.91 -13.52
CA ALA A 60 10.79 -3.18 -12.38
C ALA A 60 12.29 -2.97 -12.68
N GLU A 61 12.80 -3.46 -13.82
CA GLU A 61 14.22 -3.28 -14.17
C GLU A 61 14.56 -1.79 -14.36
N LYS A 62 13.70 -1.04 -15.04
CA LYS A 62 13.89 0.39 -15.28
C LYS A 62 13.80 1.17 -13.96
N ALA A 63 12.83 0.83 -13.10
CA ALA A 63 12.68 1.39 -11.77
C ALA A 63 13.93 1.13 -10.90
N SER A 64 14.49 -0.08 -10.91
CA SER A 64 15.68 -0.45 -10.13
C SER A 64 16.87 0.46 -10.44
N LYS A 65 17.10 0.75 -11.73
CA LYS A 65 18.21 1.61 -12.20
C LYS A 65 18.09 3.04 -11.66
N PHE A 66 16.86 3.52 -11.49
CA PHE A 66 16.59 4.83 -10.91
C PHE A 66 16.74 4.81 -9.38
N VAL A 67 16.01 3.94 -8.69
CA VAL A 67 15.91 3.97 -7.22
C VAL A 67 17.22 3.56 -6.54
N ASN A 68 18.05 2.76 -7.23
CA ASN A 68 19.38 2.32 -6.76
C ASN A 68 20.54 3.07 -7.45
N SER A 69 20.27 4.18 -8.14
CA SER A 69 21.34 4.97 -8.77
C SER A 69 22.29 5.60 -7.73
N ASN A 70 23.48 6.03 -8.19
CA ASN A 70 24.44 6.82 -7.41
C ASN A 70 24.68 6.33 -5.96
N GLY A 71 25.02 5.04 -5.83
CA GLY A 71 25.37 4.41 -4.55
C GLY A 71 24.19 3.83 -3.77
N GLY A 72 22.97 3.91 -4.31
CA GLY A 72 21.77 3.31 -3.75
C GLY A 72 21.76 1.78 -3.85
N ASP A 73 20.97 1.16 -2.98
CA ASP A 73 20.61 -0.27 -3.04
C ASP A 73 19.32 -0.49 -2.24
N TRP A 74 18.51 -1.49 -2.57
CA TRP A 74 17.24 -1.76 -1.88
C TRP A 74 16.28 -0.56 -1.81
N GLY A 75 16.09 0.16 -2.92
CA GLY A 75 15.07 1.20 -3.07
C GLY A 75 13.65 0.64 -3.24
N TYR A 76 12.65 1.53 -3.22
CA TYR A 76 11.24 1.15 -3.16
C TYR A 76 10.52 1.28 -4.50
N VAL A 77 9.52 0.43 -4.72
CA VAL A 77 8.61 0.54 -5.86
C VAL A 77 7.17 0.40 -5.38
N THR A 78 6.35 1.43 -5.61
CA THR A 78 4.90 1.35 -5.39
C THR A 78 4.23 0.85 -6.66
N VAL A 79 3.42 -0.21 -6.54
CA VAL A 79 2.73 -0.83 -7.67
C VAL A 79 1.31 -1.25 -7.28
N PRO A 80 0.28 -0.91 -8.08
CA PRO A 80 -1.09 -1.34 -7.81
C PRO A 80 -1.31 -2.83 -8.14
N ILE A 81 -2.15 -3.49 -7.34
CA ILE A 81 -2.75 -4.79 -7.64
C ILE A 81 -4.27 -4.64 -7.63
N GLN A 82 -4.93 -5.05 -8.70
CA GLN A 82 -6.40 -5.01 -8.79
C GLN A 82 -7.03 -6.26 -8.16
N ALA A 83 -8.29 -6.16 -7.71
CA ALA A 83 -9.01 -7.26 -7.08
C ALA A 83 -9.21 -8.48 -8.01
N GLY A 84 -9.37 -8.23 -9.32
CA GLY A 84 -9.43 -9.31 -10.32
C GLY A 84 -8.07 -9.90 -10.70
N ASP A 85 -6.95 -9.28 -10.31
CA ASP A 85 -5.62 -9.70 -10.72
C ASP A 85 -5.04 -10.73 -9.73
N ARG A 86 -5.13 -12.01 -10.12
CA ARG A 86 -4.71 -13.16 -9.31
C ARG A 86 -3.76 -14.09 -10.06
N ASP A 87 -3.02 -13.53 -11.02
CA ASP A 87 -2.04 -14.27 -11.79
C ASP A 87 -0.79 -14.57 -10.93
N ILE A 88 -0.72 -15.80 -10.41
CA ILE A 88 0.36 -16.24 -9.53
C ILE A 88 1.72 -16.24 -10.22
N GLU A 89 1.79 -16.60 -11.51
CA GLU A 89 3.05 -16.67 -12.24
C GLU A 89 3.60 -15.27 -12.47
N LYS A 90 2.73 -14.34 -12.89
CA LYS A 90 3.06 -12.94 -13.11
C LYS A 90 3.57 -12.27 -11.83
N TRP A 91 2.82 -12.39 -10.73
CA TRP A 91 3.19 -11.75 -9.47
C TRP A 91 4.38 -12.44 -8.79
N GLN A 92 4.51 -13.76 -8.88
CA GLN A 92 5.68 -14.46 -8.36
C GLN A 92 6.93 -14.05 -9.14
N LYS A 93 6.84 -13.95 -10.47
CA LYS A 93 7.94 -13.44 -11.29
C LYS A 93 8.34 -12.03 -10.86
N PHE A 94 7.39 -11.12 -10.67
CA PHE A 94 7.70 -9.77 -10.18
C PHE A 94 8.40 -9.78 -8.80
N MET A 95 7.96 -10.64 -7.87
CA MET A 95 8.61 -10.75 -6.55
C MET A 95 10.03 -11.34 -6.64
N ASP A 96 10.28 -12.21 -7.60
CA ASP A 96 11.60 -12.76 -7.89
C ASP A 96 12.51 -11.73 -8.56
N ASP A 97 12.01 -11.02 -9.57
CA ASP A 97 12.72 -9.91 -10.22
C ASP A 97 13.05 -8.82 -9.18
N ALA A 98 12.11 -8.47 -8.30
CA ALA A 98 12.35 -7.49 -7.23
C ALA A 98 13.44 -7.95 -6.27
N ARG A 99 13.57 -9.26 -6.02
CA ARG A 99 14.66 -9.80 -5.20
C ARG A 99 16.00 -9.65 -5.89
N ASP A 100 16.06 -10.02 -7.17
CA ASP A 100 17.30 -10.01 -7.95
C ASP A 100 17.77 -8.58 -8.27
N LEU A 101 16.83 -7.65 -8.42
CA LEU A 101 17.07 -6.23 -8.69
C LEU A 101 17.23 -5.38 -7.41
N HIS A 102 17.13 -5.99 -6.23
CA HIS A 102 17.12 -5.31 -4.94
C HIS A 102 16.10 -4.15 -4.90
N ILE A 103 14.84 -4.49 -5.14
CA ILE A 103 13.67 -3.61 -5.00
C ILE A 103 12.85 -4.08 -3.80
N ILE A 104 12.30 -3.11 -3.06
CA ILE A 104 11.30 -3.33 -2.02
C ILE A 104 9.92 -2.96 -2.57
N PRO A 105 9.03 -3.94 -2.81
CA PRO A 105 7.68 -3.67 -3.29
C PRO A 105 6.78 -3.09 -2.19
N ILE A 106 6.02 -2.05 -2.54
CA ILE A 106 4.85 -1.55 -1.84
C ILE A 106 3.65 -1.86 -2.73
N VAL A 107 2.85 -2.86 -2.33
CA VAL A 107 1.72 -3.33 -3.13
C VAL A 107 0.47 -2.56 -2.71
N ARG A 108 -0.04 -1.69 -3.60
CA ARG A 108 -1.27 -0.91 -3.37
C ARG A 108 -2.49 -1.71 -3.79
N LEU A 109 -3.37 -1.99 -2.84
CA LEU A 109 -4.64 -2.64 -3.14
C LEU A 109 -5.52 -1.69 -3.95
N ALA A 110 -6.09 -2.17 -5.04
CA ALA A 110 -7.07 -1.47 -5.84
C ALA A 110 -8.21 -2.43 -6.19
N THR A 111 -9.42 -1.92 -6.35
CA THR A 111 -10.49 -2.68 -6.99
C THR A 111 -10.38 -2.53 -8.51
N GLU A 112 -11.44 -2.85 -9.23
CA GLU A 112 -11.65 -2.48 -10.63
C GLU A 112 -12.58 -1.25 -10.76
N PRO A 113 -12.65 -0.64 -11.96
CA PRO A 113 -13.68 0.36 -12.26
C PRO A 113 -15.09 -0.17 -11.99
N TYR A 114 -15.97 0.69 -11.49
CA TYR A 114 -17.34 0.32 -11.17
C TYR A 114 -18.15 0.05 -12.44
N TYR A 115 -18.74 -1.14 -12.55
CA TYR A 115 -19.40 -1.57 -13.77
C TYR A 115 -20.54 -0.66 -14.26
N LYS A 116 -21.20 0.09 -13.35
CA LYS A 116 -22.24 1.08 -13.71
C LYS A 116 -21.69 2.44 -14.11
N ASN A 117 -20.46 2.75 -13.71
CA ASN A 117 -19.78 3.99 -14.03
C ASN A 117 -18.26 3.74 -14.00
N THR A 118 -17.67 3.47 -15.16
CA THR A 118 -16.24 3.10 -15.26
C THR A 118 -15.30 4.26 -15.00
N SER A 119 -15.80 5.48 -14.74
CA SER A 119 -14.99 6.63 -14.32
C SER A 119 -14.69 6.66 -12.82
N VAL A 120 -15.25 5.72 -12.05
CA VAL A 120 -15.00 5.61 -10.61
C VAL A 120 -14.57 4.19 -10.27
N TRP A 121 -13.76 4.02 -9.23
CA TRP A 121 -13.45 2.73 -8.64
C TRP A 121 -14.62 2.25 -7.81
N ARG A 122 -14.97 0.95 -7.89
CA ARG A 122 -15.97 0.41 -6.97
C ARG A 122 -15.42 0.38 -5.54
N LYS A 123 -16.30 0.36 -4.54
CA LYS A 123 -15.88 0.11 -3.16
C LYS A 123 -15.37 -1.34 -3.01
N PRO A 124 -14.35 -1.57 -2.18
CA PRO A 124 -13.95 -2.92 -1.81
C PRO A 124 -14.98 -3.56 -0.87
N ASN A 125 -14.97 -4.89 -0.79
CA ASN A 125 -15.70 -5.66 0.21
C ASN A 125 -14.75 -6.62 0.94
N GLU A 126 -15.26 -7.29 1.98
CA GLU A 126 -14.45 -8.20 2.80
C GLU A 126 -13.90 -9.41 2.03
N TYR A 127 -14.59 -9.89 0.98
CA TYR A 127 -14.09 -10.97 0.14
C TYR A 127 -12.86 -10.55 -0.66
N ASP A 128 -12.85 -9.33 -1.22
CA ASP A 128 -11.67 -8.78 -1.90
C ASP A 128 -10.44 -8.83 -0.96
N ILE A 129 -10.62 -8.41 0.30
CA ILE A 129 -9.56 -8.37 1.31
C ILE A 129 -9.06 -9.76 1.67
N ILE A 130 -9.97 -10.71 1.87
CA ILE A 130 -9.61 -12.11 2.16
C ILE A 130 -8.80 -12.68 0.99
N ASP A 131 -9.23 -12.43 -0.24
CA ASP A 131 -8.57 -12.94 -1.44
C ASP A 131 -7.21 -12.30 -1.65
N PHE A 132 -7.08 -10.98 -1.46
CA PHE A 132 -5.78 -10.32 -1.45
C PHE A 132 -4.84 -10.90 -0.40
N ALA A 133 -5.32 -11.06 0.84
CA ALA A 133 -4.50 -11.58 1.93
C ALA A 133 -4.03 -13.02 1.66
N ASN A 134 -4.90 -13.88 1.11
CA ASN A 134 -4.54 -15.25 0.73
C ASN A 134 -3.52 -15.25 -0.42
N PHE A 135 -3.80 -14.52 -1.49
CA PHE A 135 -2.96 -14.47 -2.68
C PHE A 135 -1.58 -13.91 -2.35
N LEU A 136 -1.50 -12.73 -1.75
CA LEU A 136 -0.24 -12.08 -1.42
C LEU A 136 0.55 -12.86 -0.36
N ASN A 137 -0.09 -13.64 0.50
CA ASN A 137 0.63 -14.49 1.44
C ASN A 137 1.26 -15.73 0.78
N SER A 138 0.72 -16.17 -0.36
CA SER A 138 1.23 -17.32 -1.11
C SER A 138 2.54 -17.03 -1.85
N LEU A 139 2.83 -15.75 -2.13
CA LEU A 139 4.02 -15.31 -2.84
C LEU A 139 5.29 -15.36 -1.99
N SER A 140 6.44 -15.58 -2.63
CA SER A 140 7.78 -15.46 -2.03
C SER A 140 8.31 -14.03 -2.16
N TRP A 141 8.09 -13.21 -1.13
CA TRP A 141 8.49 -11.80 -1.09
C TRP A 141 10.01 -11.60 -1.00
N PRO A 142 10.57 -10.51 -1.57
CA PRO A 142 12.01 -10.25 -1.53
C PRO A 142 12.52 -9.86 -0.12
N VAL A 143 11.68 -9.19 0.68
CA VAL A 143 12.01 -8.74 2.04
C VAL A 143 10.98 -9.22 3.06
N LYS A 144 11.36 -9.17 4.34
CA LYS A 144 10.57 -9.69 5.46
C LYS A 144 9.30 -8.88 5.72
N ASN A 145 9.36 -7.55 5.63
CA ASN A 145 8.17 -6.70 5.70
C ASN A 145 7.46 -6.72 4.34
N LYS A 146 6.23 -7.25 4.30
CA LYS A 146 5.36 -7.28 3.11
C LYS A 146 4.47 -6.04 3.13
N TYR A 147 4.89 -4.97 2.45
CA TYR A 147 4.21 -3.67 2.51
C TYR A 147 2.92 -3.65 1.69
N ILE A 148 1.79 -3.42 2.37
CA ILE A 148 0.45 -3.35 1.79
C ILE A 148 -0.11 -1.96 2.00
N LEU A 149 -0.35 -1.24 0.90
CA LEU A 149 -1.02 0.05 0.91
C LEU A 149 -2.53 -0.15 0.68
N VAL A 150 -3.33 0.23 1.68
CA VAL A 150 -4.76 -0.10 1.74
C VAL A 150 -5.59 0.96 1.02
N PHE A 151 -5.74 0.77 -0.29
CA PHE A 151 -6.47 1.65 -1.21
C PHE A 151 -5.83 3.04 -1.35
N ASN A 152 -6.57 3.99 -1.92
CA ASN A 152 -6.03 5.25 -2.42
C ASN A 152 -7.06 6.35 -2.29
N GLU A 153 -6.62 7.54 -1.87
CA GLU A 153 -7.38 8.80 -1.85
C GLU A 153 -8.87 8.64 -1.53
N VAL A 154 -9.16 7.89 -0.46
CA VAL A 154 -10.52 7.50 -0.04
C VAL A 154 -11.38 8.69 0.41
N ASN A 155 -10.79 9.89 0.41
CA ASN A 155 -11.43 11.18 0.59
C ASN A 155 -11.93 11.81 -0.73
N ARG A 156 -11.82 11.10 -1.86
CA ARG A 156 -12.41 11.45 -3.15
C ARG A 156 -13.48 10.44 -3.56
N PHE A 157 -14.56 10.92 -4.17
CA PHE A 157 -15.68 10.09 -4.60
C PHE A 157 -15.32 9.11 -5.71
N ASP A 158 -14.46 9.51 -6.65
CA ASP A 158 -14.04 8.70 -7.80
C ASP A 158 -13.15 7.53 -7.39
N GLU A 159 -12.51 7.62 -6.23
CA GLU A 159 -11.76 6.53 -5.59
C GLU A 159 -12.62 5.70 -4.62
N TRP A 160 -13.88 6.10 -4.39
CA TRP A 160 -14.75 5.49 -3.38
C TRP A 160 -16.20 5.26 -3.85
N GLY A 161 -16.36 4.54 -4.96
CA GLY A 161 -17.66 4.08 -5.46
C GLY A 161 -18.50 5.12 -6.19
N GLY A 162 -17.97 6.32 -6.42
CA GLY A 162 -18.72 7.45 -6.95
C GLY A 162 -19.68 8.07 -5.93
N GLU A 163 -19.50 7.78 -4.65
CA GLU A 163 -20.33 8.25 -3.55
C GLU A 163 -19.58 9.26 -2.67
N VAL A 164 -20.31 9.98 -1.81
CA VAL A 164 -19.71 10.89 -0.84
C VAL A 164 -18.68 10.14 0.00
N PRO A 165 -17.44 10.65 0.15
CA PRO A 165 -16.42 10.01 0.96
C PRO A 165 -16.92 9.66 2.36
N ASN A 166 -16.73 8.40 2.77
CA ASN A 166 -17.27 7.86 4.02
C ASN A 166 -16.17 7.30 4.93
N PRO A 167 -15.66 8.09 5.89
CA PRO A 167 -14.64 7.64 6.84
C PRO A 167 -15.03 6.41 7.64
N ASN A 168 -16.32 6.21 7.97
CA ASN A 168 -16.76 5.05 8.74
C ASN A 168 -16.64 3.74 7.94
N GLU A 169 -16.97 3.78 6.65
CA GLU A 169 -16.78 2.62 5.76
C GLU A 169 -15.30 2.29 5.59
N TYR A 170 -14.47 3.30 5.33
CA TYR A 170 -13.02 3.08 5.20
C TYR A 170 -12.41 2.56 6.51
N LEU A 171 -12.84 3.08 7.66
CA LEU A 171 -12.43 2.59 8.97
C LEU A 171 -12.74 1.11 9.15
N HIS A 172 -13.93 0.66 8.75
CA HIS A 172 -14.30 -0.75 8.79
C HIS A 172 -13.38 -1.60 7.92
N ILE A 173 -13.19 -1.18 6.66
CA ILE A 173 -12.32 -1.87 5.70
C ILE A 173 -10.86 -1.91 6.16
N LEU A 174 -10.32 -0.81 6.69
CA LEU A 174 -8.94 -0.73 7.18
C LEU A 174 -8.72 -1.64 8.39
N ASN A 175 -9.65 -1.67 9.34
CA ASN A 175 -9.60 -2.59 10.48
C ASN A 175 -9.66 -4.05 10.02
N PHE A 176 -10.62 -4.37 9.16
CA PHE A 176 -10.79 -5.71 8.62
C PHE A 176 -9.56 -6.17 7.83
N THR A 177 -8.98 -5.28 7.02
CA THR A 177 -7.74 -5.51 6.28
C THR A 177 -6.58 -5.80 7.22
N THR A 178 -6.40 -4.96 8.23
CA THR A 178 -5.31 -5.13 9.20
C THR A 178 -5.41 -6.49 9.90
N ASP A 179 -6.58 -6.81 10.46
CA ASP A 179 -6.78 -8.06 11.21
C ASP A 179 -6.67 -9.29 10.28
N THR A 180 -7.14 -9.19 9.02
CA THR A 180 -7.12 -10.30 8.06
C THR A 180 -5.72 -10.61 7.55
N PHE A 181 -4.95 -9.60 7.14
CA PHE A 181 -3.59 -9.79 6.68
C PHE A 181 -2.68 -10.29 7.80
N LYS A 182 -2.76 -9.68 8.99
CA LYS A 182 -1.94 -10.09 10.14
C LYS A 182 -2.22 -11.52 10.60
N ARG A 183 -3.48 -11.99 10.49
CA ARG A 183 -3.83 -13.40 10.75
C ARG A 183 -3.19 -14.37 9.75
N ARG A 184 -2.83 -13.91 8.54
CA ARG A 184 -2.12 -14.73 7.55
C ARG A 184 -0.62 -14.76 7.78
N SER A 185 -0.05 -13.63 8.20
CA SER A 185 1.35 -13.52 8.59
C SER A 185 1.62 -12.20 9.32
N ASP A 186 2.43 -12.25 10.38
CA ASP A 186 2.95 -11.06 11.06
C ASP A 186 3.90 -10.24 10.17
N ASP A 187 4.38 -10.85 9.07
CA ASP A 187 5.23 -10.22 8.05
C ASP A 187 4.53 -9.09 7.29
N PHE A 188 3.21 -9.05 7.25
CA PHE A 188 2.49 -7.98 6.57
C PHE A 188 2.64 -6.65 7.31
N PHE A 189 3.02 -5.61 6.58
CA PHE A 189 3.13 -4.23 7.06
C PHE A 189 2.00 -3.41 6.44
N ILE A 190 1.03 -3.02 7.23
CA ILE A 190 -0.22 -2.39 6.77
C ILE A 190 -0.09 -0.87 6.80
N ILE A 191 -0.26 -0.25 5.63
CA ILE A 191 -0.14 1.17 5.39
C ILE A 191 -1.53 1.74 5.09
N MET A 192 -2.01 2.67 5.92
CA MET A 192 -3.24 3.42 5.65
C MET A 192 -3.10 4.24 4.35
N ALA A 193 -4.19 4.40 3.59
CA ALA A 193 -4.24 5.14 2.33
C ALA A 193 -3.70 6.57 2.49
N GLY A 194 -3.01 7.04 1.45
CA GLY A 194 -2.77 8.47 1.26
C GLY A 194 -4.08 9.15 0.87
N LEU A 195 -4.24 10.41 1.28
CA LEU A 195 -5.42 11.22 1.01
C LEU A 195 -5.05 12.33 0.02
N ASP A 196 -6.00 12.74 -0.83
CA ASP A 196 -5.82 13.92 -1.68
C ASP A 196 -5.70 15.15 -0.77
N ASN A 197 -4.48 15.68 -0.66
CA ASN A 197 -4.13 16.78 0.23
C ASN A 197 -4.71 18.14 -0.21
N ALA A 198 -5.37 18.20 -1.37
CA ALA A 198 -6.05 19.39 -1.87
C ALA A 198 -7.56 19.22 -2.06
N ALA A 199 -8.11 18.05 -1.71
CA ALA A 199 -9.55 17.82 -1.72
C ALA A 199 -10.28 18.90 -0.88
N PRO A 200 -11.29 19.60 -1.45
CA PRO A 200 -12.16 20.44 -0.64
C PRO A 200 -13.13 19.59 0.19
N SER A 201 -13.86 20.23 1.10
CA SER A 201 -15.08 19.64 1.67
C SER A 201 -16.30 20.25 0.98
N ASP A 202 -16.86 19.54 0.01
CA ASP A 202 -18.03 19.99 -0.76
C ASP A 202 -19.33 19.26 -0.38
N GLY A 203 -19.23 18.28 0.52
CA GLY A 203 -20.36 17.46 0.99
C GLY A 203 -20.90 16.49 -0.05
N LEU A 204 -20.24 16.33 -1.20
CA LEU A 204 -20.71 15.54 -2.32
C LEU A 204 -19.61 14.67 -2.93
N ARG A 205 -18.52 15.26 -3.42
CA ARG A 205 -17.46 14.57 -4.15
C ARG A 205 -16.17 14.45 -3.38
N TYR A 206 -15.93 15.35 -2.44
CA TYR A 206 -14.66 15.46 -1.76
C TYR A 206 -14.86 15.76 -0.28
N MET A 207 -13.92 15.26 0.52
CA MET A 207 -13.76 15.62 1.91
C MET A 207 -12.33 16.05 2.15
N GLN A 208 -12.14 17.19 2.81
CA GLN A 208 -10.80 17.68 3.10
C GLN A 208 -10.06 16.69 4.00
N GLU A 209 -8.80 16.41 3.67
CA GLU A 209 -7.90 15.44 4.31
C GLU A 209 -8.00 15.40 5.86
N PHE A 210 -7.79 16.52 6.53
CA PHE A 210 -7.83 16.61 7.99
C PHE A 210 -9.25 16.54 8.55
N GLU A 211 -10.29 16.90 7.78
CA GLU A 211 -11.66 16.59 8.19
C GLU A 211 -11.89 15.08 8.18
N TYR A 212 -11.40 14.39 7.14
CA TYR A 212 -11.47 12.94 7.02
C TYR A 212 -10.74 12.25 8.18
N LEU A 213 -9.49 12.65 8.46
CA LEU A 213 -8.69 12.11 9.56
C LEU A 213 -9.32 12.40 10.94
N ASN A 214 -9.89 13.59 11.15
CA ASN A 214 -10.62 13.90 12.38
C ASN A 214 -11.83 12.97 12.55
N LYS A 215 -12.62 12.73 11.50
CA LYS A 215 -13.75 11.80 11.57
C LYS A 215 -13.31 10.37 11.89
N LEU A 216 -12.21 9.88 11.31
CA LEU A 216 -11.64 8.58 11.69
C LEU A 216 -11.29 8.54 13.19
N ALA A 217 -10.62 9.58 13.69
CA ALA A 217 -10.25 9.70 15.09
C ALA A 217 -11.45 9.80 16.04
N GLU A 218 -12.52 10.50 15.63
CA GLU A 218 -13.77 10.62 16.39
C GLU A 218 -14.54 9.29 16.47
N ILE A 219 -14.55 8.51 15.39
CA ILE A 219 -15.25 7.22 15.36
C ILE A 219 -14.46 6.16 16.15
N ASN A 220 -13.17 6.00 15.86
CA ASN A 220 -12.32 5.04 16.55
C ASN A 220 -10.82 5.39 16.43
N PRO A 221 -10.23 6.09 17.42
CA PRO A 221 -8.83 6.50 17.36
C PRO A 221 -7.85 5.31 17.44
N GLU A 222 -8.28 4.16 17.96
CA GLU A 222 -7.43 2.97 18.07
C GLU A 222 -7.04 2.37 16.71
N VAL A 223 -7.73 2.74 15.62
CA VAL A 223 -7.32 2.33 14.27
C VAL A 223 -5.87 2.74 13.96
N PHE A 224 -5.44 3.90 14.45
CA PHE A 224 -4.08 4.39 14.24
C PHE A 224 -3.05 3.55 15.00
N ASN A 225 -3.43 2.92 16.12
CA ASN A 225 -2.55 1.95 16.80
C ASN A 225 -2.41 0.64 16.03
N LYS A 226 -3.47 0.22 15.32
CA LYS A 226 -3.52 -1.05 14.59
C LYS A 226 -2.70 -1.07 13.30
N ILE A 227 -2.65 0.02 12.56
CA ILE A 227 -1.82 0.12 11.34
C ILE A 227 -0.32 0.12 11.67
N ASP A 228 0.54 -0.27 10.73
CA ASP A 228 1.99 -0.25 10.92
C ASP A 228 2.62 1.06 10.44
N GLY A 229 2.00 1.72 9.46
CA GLY A 229 2.37 3.04 8.95
C GLY A 229 1.21 3.68 8.19
N PHE A 230 1.45 4.87 7.63
CA PHE A 230 0.45 5.55 6.80
C PHE A 230 1.12 6.16 5.56
N ALA A 231 0.33 6.29 4.50
CA ALA A 231 0.77 6.96 3.29
C ALA A 231 0.38 8.44 3.28
N SER A 232 1.15 9.24 2.56
CA SER A 232 0.92 10.66 2.31
C SER A 232 1.03 10.95 0.82
N HIS A 233 0.08 11.72 0.29
CA HIS A 233 0.15 12.25 -1.07
C HIS A 233 0.54 13.72 -1.01
N SER A 234 1.84 13.95 -0.78
CA SER A 234 2.41 15.28 -0.52
C SER A 234 2.63 16.07 -1.81
N TYR A 235 1.54 16.34 -2.54
CA TYR A 235 1.57 17.13 -3.77
C TYR A 235 1.69 18.63 -3.50
N PRO A 236 2.41 19.39 -4.35
CA PRO A 236 2.53 20.84 -4.28
C PRO A 236 1.31 21.52 -4.92
N ASN A 237 0.29 21.79 -4.12
CA ASN A 237 -0.99 22.34 -4.58
C ASN A 237 -1.11 23.86 -4.41
N PRO A 238 -1.92 24.53 -5.27
CA PRO A 238 -2.79 23.94 -6.29
C PRO A 238 -2.09 23.53 -7.59
N GLY A 239 -2.71 22.58 -8.31
CA GLY A 239 -2.38 22.23 -9.70
C GLY A 239 -1.08 21.46 -9.88
N PHE A 240 -0.51 20.91 -8.80
CA PHE A 240 0.77 20.19 -8.82
C PHE A 240 1.93 21.04 -9.36
N SER A 241 1.85 22.37 -9.25
CA SER A 241 2.75 23.30 -9.94
C SER A 241 3.44 24.28 -9.00
N GLN A 242 3.06 24.29 -7.72
CA GLN A 242 3.63 25.24 -6.77
C GLN A 242 5.08 24.90 -6.42
N PRO A 243 5.93 25.91 -6.10
CA PRO A 243 7.24 25.66 -5.53
C PRO A 243 7.15 24.81 -4.24
N PRO A 244 8.22 24.07 -3.88
CA PRO A 244 8.30 23.36 -2.61
C PRO A 244 7.96 24.27 -1.43
N SER A 245 6.95 23.90 -0.64
CA SER A 245 6.48 24.68 0.50
C SER A 245 6.28 23.82 1.74
N LEU A 246 6.34 24.47 2.90
CA LEU A 246 6.07 23.84 4.20
C LEU A 246 4.57 23.87 4.59
N SER A 247 3.70 24.10 3.60
CA SER A 247 2.26 24.17 3.82
C SER A 247 1.63 22.78 3.94
N LYS A 248 0.39 22.73 4.45
CA LYS A 248 -0.42 21.51 4.56
C LYS A 248 -0.88 20.95 3.21
N MET A 249 -0.83 21.76 2.15
CA MET A 249 -1.17 21.38 0.77
C MET A 249 0.08 21.38 -0.11
N GLY A 250 1.24 21.07 0.48
CA GLY A 250 2.53 21.14 -0.16
C GLY A 250 3.31 19.84 -0.02
N VAL A 251 4.57 19.86 -0.44
CA VAL A 251 5.48 18.70 -0.31
C VAL A 251 5.77 18.28 1.14
N SER A 252 5.27 19.03 2.12
CA SER A 252 5.40 18.75 3.55
C SER A 252 4.12 18.28 4.24
N THR A 253 3.03 17.99 3.49
CA THR A 253 1.76 17.50 4.06
C THR A 253 1.96 16.37 5.06
N TYR A 254 2.84 15.41 4.72
CA TYR A 254 3.22 14.29 5.59
C TYR A 254 3.60 14.69 7.02
N ARG A 255 4.17 15.88 7.24
CA ARG A 255 4.53 16.33 8.60
C ARG A 255 3.28 16.56 9.45
N TYR A 256 2.24 17.14 8.85
CA TYR A 256 1.00 17.43 9.55
C TYR A 256 0.18 16.15 9.79
N GLU A 257 0.15 15.24 8.82
CA GLU A 257 -0.43 13.90 8.98
C GLU A 257 0.32 13.11 10.06
N TYR A 258 1.66 13.15 10.05
CA TYR A 258 2.50 12.52 11.07
C TYR A 258 2.19 13.03 12.47
N GLU A 259 2.14 14.34 12.67
CA GLU A 259 1.78 14.92 13.97
C GLU A 259 0.33 14.63 14.35
N PHE A 260 -0.58 14.54 13.38
CA PHE A 260 -1.98 14.21 13.65
C PHE A 260 -2.14 12.76 14.12
N ILE A 261 -1.72 11.81 13.27
CA ILE A 261 -1.89 10.38 13.49
C ILE A 261 -1.17 9.96 14.76
N ASN A 262 0.07 10.43 14.96
CA ASN A 262 0.88 9.97 16.09
C ASN A 262 0.41 10.46 17.45
N LYS A 263 -0.47 11.47 17.53
CA LYS A 263 -1.14 11.85 18.79
C LYS A 263 -2.00 10.73 19.36
N PHE A 264 -2.53 9.86 18.51
CA PHE A 264 -3.41 8.75 18.89
C PHE A 264 -2.67 7.42 19.05
N THR A 265 -1.35 7.42 18.88
CA THR A 265 -0.56 6.19 18.82
C THR A 265 0.31 6.00 20.07
N GLN A 266 0.47 4.76 20.51
CA GLN A 266 1.40 4.40 21.59
C GLN A 266 2.86 4.39 21.10
N ASN A 267 3.06 4.07 19.83
CA ASN A 267 4.37 4.08 19.17
C ASN A 267 4.23 4.84 17.86
N LYS A 268 5.24 5.67 17.56
CA LYS A 268 5.26 6.48 16.35
C LYS A 268 5.16 5.60 15.10
N LYS A 269 4.18 5.90 14.25
CA LYS A 269 3.94 5.30 12.95
C LYS A 269 4.75 6.06 11.90
N PRO A 270 5.61 5.37 11.13
CA PRO A 270 6.33 5.99 10.03
C PRO A 270 5.40 6.35 8.87
N VAL A 271 5.88 7.26 8.03
CA VAL A 271 5.18 7.70 6.83
C VAL A 271 5.82 7.15 5.55
N PHE A 272 4.97 6.88 4.56
CA PHE A 272 5.33 6.55 3.19
C PHE A 272 4.79 7.66 2.29
N ILE A 273 5.63 8.40 1.58
CA ILE A 273 5.15 9.36 0.58
C ILE A 273 4.93 8.57 -0.69
N THR A 274 3.73 8.01 -0.86
CA THR A 274 3.42 7.04 -1.93
C THR A 274 3.06 7.69 -3.25
N GLU A 275 2.75 8.99 -3.20
CA GLU A 275 2.62 9.86 -4.35
C GLU A 275 3.13 11.27 -4.02
N ALA A 276 3.77 11.86 -5.01
CA ALA A 276 4.17 13.26 -5.07
C ALA A 276 4.62 13.53 -6.50
N GLY A 277 4.67 14.81 -6.88
CA GLY A 277 5.28 15.21 -8.14
C GLY A 277 4.81 16.57 -8.60
N TRP A 278 5.38 17.00 -9.72
CA TRP A 278 5.03 18.25 -10.36
C TRP A 278 4.54 18.00 -11.79
N SER A 279 3.55 18.79 -12.21
CA SER A 279 3.04 18.78 -13.58
C SER A 279 4.03 19.45 -14.52
N SER A 280 4.74 18.66 -15.33
CA SER A 280 5.63 19.16 -16.39
C SER A 280 4.89 19.89 -17.51
N ASP A 281 3.57 19.79 -17.56
CA ASP A 281 2.74 20.53 -18.51
C ASP A 281 2.49 21.97 -18.03
N SER A 282 2.67 22.22 -16.73
CA SER A 282 2.38 23.50 -16.08
C SER A 282 3.64 24.28 -15.74
N ILE A 283 4.77 23.59 -15.53
CA ILE A 283 6.07 24.19 -15.22
C ILE A 283 7.19 23.49 -15.99
N SER A 284 8.32 24.17 -16.21
CA SER A 284 9.42 23.64 -17.03
C SER A 284 10.10 22.43 -16.37
N GLU A 285 10.68 21.51 -17.15
CA GLU A 285 11.43 20.38 -16.59
C GLU A 285 12.62 20.83 -15.71
N SER A 286 13.22 21.99 -16.01
CA SER A 286 14.27 22.60 -15.20
C SER A 286 13.76 23.05 -13.83
N ASP A 287 12.55 23.62 -13.77
CA ASP A 287 11.91 23.99 -12.49
C ASP A 287 11.54 22.73 -11.72
N VAL A 288 10.93 21.73 -12.37
CA VAL A 288 10.64 20.41 -11.77
C VAL A 288 11.90 19.79 -11.19
N SER A 289 13.02 19.83 -11.93
CA SER A 289 14.33 19.32 -11.49
C SER A 289 14.81 20.04 -10.23
N SER A 290 14.73 21.38 -10.22
CA SER A 290 15.14 22.21 -9.10
C SER A 290 14.27 21.97 -7.86
N TYR A 291 12.96 21.80 -8.07
CA TYR A 291 11.99 21.54 -7.00
C TYR A 291 12.18 20.17 -6.37
N TYR A 292 12.35 19.13 -7.18
CA TYR A 292 12.68 17.80 -6.69
C TYR A 292 13.99 17.81 -5.90
N LYS A 293 15.06 18.37 -6.47
CA LYS A 293 16.36 18.45 -5.79
C LYS A 293 16.24 19.14 -4.44
N TYR A 294 15.65 20.34 -4.41
CA TYR A 294 15.46 21.09 -3.18
C TYR A 294 14.64 20.28 -2.15
N THR A 295 13.57 19.63 -2.58
CA THR A 295 12.68 18.88 -1.69
C THR A 295 13.37 17.66 -1.09
N PHE A 296 14.08 16.86 -1.88
CA PHE A 296 14.86 15.72 -1.38
C PHE A 296 15.97 16.16 -0.41
N GLU A 297 16.70 17.24 -0.72
CA GLU A 297 17.83 17.68 0.10
C GLU A 297 17.41 18.41 1.39
N ASN A 298 16.34 19.22 1.32
CA ASN A 298 16.03 20.21 2.37
C ASN A 298 14.71 19.97 3.09
N ILE A 299 13.83 19.11 2.56
CA ILE A 299 12.54 18.80 3.20
C ILE A 299 12.52 17.31 3.56
N TRP A 300 12.41 16.43 2.59
CA TRP A 300 12.27 14.99 2.84
C TRP A 300 13.53 14.38 3.46
N GLY A 301 14.72 14.72 2.96
CA GLY A 301 15.99 14.21 3.51
C GLY A 301 16.29 14.67 4.93
N LYS A 302 15.66 15.76 5.40
CA LYS A 302 15.75 16.23 6.79
C LYS A 302 14.86 15.44 7.75
N ASP A 303 13.87 14.73 7.23
CA ASP A 303 12.89 13.92 8.00
C ASP A 303 13.03 12.42 7.75
N LYS A 304 14.25 11.97 7.42
CA LYS A 304 14.56 10.54 7.25
C LYS A 304 14.31 9.67 8.50
N ASP A 305 14.12 10.30 9.66
CA ASP A 305 13.72 9.65 10.92
C ASP A 305 12.21 9.36 10.98
N LYS A 306 11.43 9.81 9.99
CA LYS A 306 9.98 9.63 9.89
C LYS A 306 9.57 8.90 8.61
N ILE A 307 10.31 9.13 7.52
CA ILE A 307 9.95 8.69 6.17
C ILE A 307 10.63 7.35 5.82
N VAL A 308 9.84 6.34 5.48
CA VAL A 308 10.34 5.03 5.03
C VAL A 308 10.59 5.01 3.53
N ALA A 309 9.66 5.54 2.73
CA ALA A 309 9.80 5.56 1.28
C ALA A 309 9.20 6.83 0.69
N ILE A 310 9.75 7.26 -0.45
CA ILE A 310 9.25 8.35 -1.28
C ILE A 310 9.14 7.80 -2.69
N THR A 311 7.92 7.60 -3.18
CA THR A 311 7.63 7.07 -4.52
C THR A 311 6.86 8.10 -5.31
N PRO A 312 7.54 9.06 -6.00
CA PRO A 312 6.86 10.00 -6.86
C PRO A 312 6.03 9.27 -7.93
N PHE A 313 4.88 9.85 -8.26
CA PHE A 313 4.04 9.39 -9.36
C PHE A 313 4.55 10.09 -10.62
N LEU A 314 4.94 9.41 -11.71
CA LEU A 314 5.15 7.97 -11.89
C LEU A 314 6.32 7.72 -12.86
N LEU A 315 6.81 6.48 -12.97
CA LEU A 315 7.93 6.16 -13.86
C LEU A 315 7.58 6.42 -15.34
N GLU A 316 6.51 5.82 -15.86
CA GLU A 316 6.07 5.98 -17.25
C GLU A 316 4.55 5.78 -17.39
N SER A 317 3.84 6.76 -17.95
CA SER A 317 2.40 6.67 -18.24
C SER A 317 2.07 6.09 -19.62
N GLN A 318 3.08 5.81 -20.45
CA GLN A 318 2.94 5.40 -21.84
C GLN A 318 2.06 6.37 -22.67
N ASP A 319 2.34 7.68 -22.58
CA ASP A 319 1.57 8.76 -23.22
C ASP A 319 0.10 8.85 -22.74
N GLY A 320 -0.23 8.26 -21.58
CA GLY A 320 -1.56 8.33 -20.96
C GLY A 320 -1.84 9.66 -20.24
N GLN A 321 -3.01 9.76 -19.59
CA GLN A 321 -3.49 10.98 -18.91
C GLN A 321 -2.59 11.52 -17.79
N PHE A 322 -1.62 10.71 -17.35
CA PHE A 322 -0.65 11.06 -16.32
C PHE A 322 0.74 11.42 -16.89
N ASP A 323 0.88 11.62 -18.20
CA ASP A 323 2.18 11.94 -18.81
C ASP A 323 2.86 13.19 -18.23
N LYS A 324 2.09 14.17 -17.76
CA LYS A 324 2.58 15.33 -17.02
C LYS A 324 3.47 15.00 -15.82
N PHE A 325 3.43 13.76 -15.33
CA PHE A 325 4.19 13.27 -14.19
C PHE A 325 5.27 12.23 -14.57
N SER A 326 5.33 11.79 -15.83
CA SER A 326 6.19 10.68 -16.26
C SER A 326 7.68 11.01 -16.25
N PHE A 327 8.45 10.26 -15.48
CA PHE A 327 9.92 10.37 -15.45
C PHE A 327 10.59 9.89 -16.75
N TYR A 328 9.91 9.04 -17.50
CA TYR A 328 10.23 8.69 -18.88
C TYR A 328 9.14 9.18 -19.81
N LYS A 329 9.53 9.95 -20.83
CA LYS A 329 8.62 10.42 -21.89
C LYS A 329 9.10 9.92 -23.23
N ARG A 330 8.24 9.18 -23.94
CA ARG A 330 8.54 8.61 -25.27
C ARG A 330 9.88 7.86 -25.29
N GLY A 331 10.12 7.03 -24.27
CA GLY A 331 11.35 6.27 -24.09
C GLY A 331 12.59 7.06 -23.64
N SER A 332 12.50 8.38 -23.49
CA SER A 332 13.61 9.25 -23.07
C SER A 332 13.49 9.68 -21.61
N LYS A 333 14.63 9.82 -20.92
CA LYS A 333 14.69 10.36 -19.55
C LYS A 333 14.42 11.86 -19.55
N THR A 334 13.53 12.32 -18.68
CA THR A 334 13.35 13.76 -18.38
C THR A 334 14.57 14.35 -17.67
N GLU A 335 14.66 15.68 -17.61
CA GLU A 335 15.72 16.38 -16.87
C GLU A 335 15.65 16.10 -15.36
N TYR A 336 14.43 15.99 -14.82
CA TYR A 336 14.24 15.75 -13.38
C TYR A 336 14.54 14.31 -12.99
N LEU A 337 14.32 13.33 -13.88
CA LEU A 337 14.82 11.98 -13.68
C LEU A 337 16.36 11.97 -13.58
N LYS A 338 17.05 12.60 -14.54
CA LYS A 338 18.53 12.68 -14.52
C LYS A 338 19.04 13.39 -13.27
N THR A 339 18.35 14.46 -12.86
CA THR A 339 18.67 15.19 -11.63
C THR A 339 18.55 14.29 -10.41
N LEU A 340 17.45 13.56 -10.25
CA LEU A 340 17.26 12.64 -9.13
C LEU A 340 18.19 11.42 -9.18
N GLU A 341 18.57 10.94 -10.36
CA GLU A 341 19.57 9.90 -10.51
C GLU A 341 20.95 10.35 -10.02
N SER A 342 21.26 11.64 -10.15
CA SER A 342 22.53 12.24 -9.71
C SER A 342 22.59 12.51 -8.20
N LEU A 343 21.46 12.47 -7.48
CA LEU A 343 21.46 12.67 -6.03
C LEU A 343 22.10 11.48 -5.32
N PRO A 344 22.93 11.71 -4.27
CA PRO A 344 23.55 10.63 -3.52
C PRO A 344 22.48 9.80 -2.81
N LYS A 345 22.54 8.49 -3.01
CA LYS A 345 21.68 7.52 -2.31
C LYS A 345 22.53 6.68 -1.36
N ILE A 346 21.88 5.90 -0.51
CA ILE A 346 22.55 4.98 0.41
C ILE A 346 22.16 3.56 0.10
N LYS A 347 23.01 2.60 0.45
CA LYS A 347 22.66 1.19 0.40
C LYS A 347 21.68 0.86 1.53
N GLY A 348 20.46 0.47 1.18
CA GLY A 348 19.49 -0.07 2.11
C GLY A 348 19.93 -1.45 2.61
N GLU A 349 19.61 -1.77 3.86
CA GLU A 349 19.90 -3.05 4.50
C GLU A 349 18.61 -3.64 5.12
N PRO A 350 17.54 -3.88 4.31
CA PRO A 350 16.33 -4.52 4.82
C PRO A 350 16.63 -5.96 5.26
N ILE A 351 15.76 -6.52 6.10
CA ILE A 351 15.83 -7.96 6.38
C ILE A 351 15.25 -8.68 5.17
N THR A 352 16.09 -9.39 4.42
CA THR A 352 15.70 -10.14 3.23
C THR A 352 15.14 -11.52 3.60
N ASN A 353 14.25 -12.05 2.77
CA ASN A 353 13.84 -13.46 2.93
C ASN A 353 14.90 -14.37 2.31
N VAL A 354 15.25 -15.44 3.02
CA VAL A 354 16.15 -16.46 2.48
C VAL A 354 15.47 -17.15 1.31
N VAL A 355 16.15 -17.22 0.17
CA VAL A 355 15.69 -17.98 -1.00
C VAL A 355 15.51 -19.43 -0.54
N LYS A 356 14.25 -19.89 -0.48
CA LYS A 356 13.99 -21.33 -0.45
C LYS A 356 14.41 -21.85 -1.82
N THR A 357 15.61 -22.40 -1.93
CA THR A 357 16.00 -23.17 -3.12
C THR A 357 14.86 -24.14 -3.38
N PRO A 358 14.23 -24.15 -4.57
CA PRO A 358 13.20 -25.13 -4.85
C PRO A 358 13.81 -26.50 -4.53
N LYS A 359 13.23 -27.25 -3.57
CA LYS A 359 13.50 -28.68 -3.53
C LYS A 359 13.19 -29.16 -4.94
N LYS A 360 14.19 -29.76 -5.62
CA LYS A 360 13.96 -30.47 -6.88
C LYS A 360 12.66 -31.22 -6.71
N ILE A 361 11.62 -30.80 -7.43
CA ILE A 361 10.39 -31.54 -7.51
C ILE A 361 10.86 -32.91 -8.04
N PRO A 362 10.64 -34.02 -7.30
CA PRO A 362 10.92 -35.34 -7.84
C PRO A 362 10.24 -35.40 -9.20
N ASP A 363 10.97 -35.88 -10.23
CA ASP A 363 10.44 -36.04 -11.58
C ASP A 363 8.99 -36.46 -11.53
N LYS A 364 8.14 -35.72 -12.26
CA LYS A 364 6.69 -35.92 -12.34
C LYS A 364 6.36 -37.40 -12.20
N SER A 365 5.90 -37.82 -11.02
CA SER A 365 5.09 -39.04 -10.96
C SER A 365 3.84 -38.66 -11.74
N VAL A 366 3.80 -39.06 -13.01
CA VAL A 366 2.64 -38.91 -13.87
C VAL A 366 1.48 -39.57 -13.14
N LEU A 367 0.65 -38.76 -12.48
CA LEU A 367 -0.66 -39.20 -12.05
C LEU A 367 -1.40 -39.54 -13.34
N GLY A 368 -1.79 -40.81 -13.48
CA GLY A 368 -2.39 -41.34 -14.69
C GLY A 368 -3.54 -40.46 -15.16
N VAL A 369 -3.38 -39.87 -16.34
CA VAL A 369 -4.46 -39.16 -17.02
C VAL A 369 -5.53 -40.20 -17.36
N LYS A 370 -6.69 -40.12 -16.72
CA LYS A 370 -7.88 -40.77 -17.23
C LYS A 370 -8.35 -39.96 -18.44
N ASN A 371 -8.10 -40.49 -19.63
CA ASN A 371 -8.70 -39.97 -20.84
C ASN A 371 -10.22 -40.18 -20.75
N PHE A 372 -10.97 -39.08 -20.70
CA PHE A 372 -12.40 -39.12 -20.97
C PHE A 372 -12.57 -39.14 -22.49
N ASN A 373 -13.36 -40.09 -23.00
CA ASN A 373 -13.68 -40.19 -24.42
C ASN A 373 -14.28 -38.86 -24.90
N GLN A 374 -13.67 -38.29 -25.95
CA GLN A 374 -14.24 -37.21 -26.74
C GLN A 374 -15.35 -37.77 -27.62
N ASP A 375 -16.57 -37.77 -27.10
CA ASP A 375 -17.78 -37.74 -27.91
C ASP A 375 -18.67 -36.63 -27.34
N LEU A 376 -18.31 -35.39 -27.64
CA LEU A 376 -19.20 -34.24 -27.53
C LEU A 376 -19.04 -33.45 -28.83
N ASP A 377 -20.12 -33.38 -29.58
CA ASP A 377 -20.24 -32.69 -30.85
C ASP A 377 -19.69 -31.26 -30.73
N GLN A 378 -18.67 -30.95 -31.53
CA GLN A 378 -18.17 -29.60 -31.73
C GLN A 378 -19.19 -28.84 -32.58
N GLU A 379 -20.10 -28.11 -31.94
CA GLU A 379 -20.66 -26.92 -32.57
C GLU A 379 -19.60 -25.81 -32.53
N ASP A 380 -19.20 -25.37 -33.73
CA ASP A 380 -18.30 -24.25 -33.96
C ASP A 380 -18.82 -22.97 -33.30
N VAL A 381 -18.20 -22.60 -32.18
CA VAL A 381 -18.32 -21.24 -31.61
C VAL A 381 -16.93 -20.60 -31.59
N TYR A 382 -16.33 -20.46 -32.77
CA TYR A 382 -15.31 -19.45 -33.02
C TYR A 382 -15.95 -18.28 -33.76
N GLY A 383 -16.68 -17.46 -33.01
CA GLY A 383 -17.02 -16.11 -33.47
C GLY A 383 -15.74 -15.29 -33.52
N GLU A 384 -15.46 -14.68 -34.67
CA GLU A 384 -14.34 -13.77 -34.88
C GLU A 384 -14.20 -12.78 -33.73
N ILE A 385 -13.01 -12.73 -33.10
CA ILE A 385 -12.65 -11.64 -32.20
C ILE A 385 -12.48 -10.40 -33.08
N THR A 386 -13.56 -9.64 -33.25
CA THR A 386 -13.55 -8.42 -34.04
C THR A 386 -12.69 -7.35 -33.35
N SER A 387 -12.15 -6.42 -34.14
CA SER A 387 -11.35 -5.30 -33.66
C SER A 387 -12.06 -4.43 -32.62
N ASP A 388 -13.39 -4.54 -32.51
CA ASP A 388 -14.21 -3.87 -31.51
C ASP A 388 -14.02 -4.43 -30.09
N PHE A 389 -13.68 -5.72 -29.93
CA PHE A 389 -13.38 -6.29 -28.61
C PHE A 389 -12.03 -5.79 -28.07
N ILE A 390 -11.05 -5.63 -28.96
CA ILE A 390 -9.75 -5.02 -28.64
C ILE A 390 -9.94 -3.52 -28.34
N ARG A 391 -10.78 -2.82 -29.11
CA ARG A 391 -11.13 -1.41 -28.81
C ARG A 391 -11.86 -1.25 -27.48
N LEU A 392 -12.75 -2.18 -27.12
CA LEU A 392 -13.43 -2.17 -25.83
C LEU A 392 -12.43 -2.41 -24.69
N TYR A 393 -11.47 -3.32 -24.87
CA TYR A 393 -10.39 -3.57 -23.90
C TYR A 393 -9.54 -2.31 -23.63
N PHE A 394 -9.11 -1.58 -24.67
CA PHE A 394 -8.33 -0.34 -24.49
C PHE A 394 -9.15 0.82 -23.91
N LYS A 395 -10.42 0.97 -24.30
CA LYS A 395 -11.33 1.99 -23.73
C LYS A 395 -11.56 1.76 -22.22
N THR A 396 -11.62 0.50 -21.80
CA THR A 396 -11.95 0.12 -20.42
C THR A 396 -10.73 0.16 -19.49
N ILE A 397 -9.51 -0.07 -20.02
CA ILE A 397 -8.28 -0.07 -19.22
C ILE A 397 -7.61 1.30 -19.15
N PHE A 398 -7.70 2.13 -20.21
CA PHE A 398 -6.91 3.36 -20.31
C PHE A 398 -7.71 4.66 -20.39
N GLY A 399 -9.04 4.61 -20.50
CA GLY A 399 -9.85 5.83 -20.63
C GLY A 399 -9.54 6.68 -21.88
N LEU A 400 -8.83 6.12 -22.87
CA LEU A 400 -8.47 6.82 -24.10
C LEU A 400 -9.63 6.74 -25.10
N ASN A 401 -10.01 7.89 -25.65
CA ASN A 401 -10.76 7.96 -26.91
C ASN A 401 -9.74 8.10 -28.05
N TYR A 402 -9.80 7.19 -29.03
CA TYR A 402 -9.21 7.44 -30.35
C TYR A 402 -10.19 8.21 -31.22
#